data_AF-A0A5B1BMV1-F1
#
_entry.id   AF-A0A5B1BMV1-F1
#
_cell.length_a   1.000
_cell.length_b   1.000
_cell.length_c   1.000
_cell.angle_alpha   90.00
_cell.angle_beta   90.00
_cell.angle_gamma   90.00
#
_symmetry.space_group_name_H-M   'P 1'
#
loop_
_entity.id
_entity.type
_entity.pdbx_description
1 polymer ?
#
loop_
_entity_poly.entity_id
_entity_poly.type
_entity_poly.pdbx_seq_one_letter_code
_entity_poly.pdbx_strand_id
1 'polypeptide(L)'
;MAATVVVVTWVVSRPPDTTYGRAPVQDTQLVEKPLIGLGGGITVRELTETTPFSMVAVTGDLGGTSTRVRARRTDGSWGPWYQTEYETAGPDQEKPRSTNPVFVGTTTAVQIAVTRPIDAPVTQPPPAEESEPPSLGYRPATKEQPFGQNITAVLISPPQTPAGTQWTPPTGVTMPGQAPPIISRAEWGADESLRCGSPQYDRAVRGAVVHHTAGSNDYSPLESAGIVKAIYTYHSKTLGWCDIAYNALVDKYGQVFEGSAGGLTKPVEGFHTGGFNRETWGVAMIGNFDDLAPTPMQIRTVGRLLGWRLGMADVDPKGMVELESAGSSYTTFPGGAIATLPAIFTHRDVGNTDCPGNAAYALMDEIRDIAAHFNDPPEELIKALQGGVIYERWQALGAMNSLLGAPTSPESEAAGAARYVTFTKGAMYWSPETGAQPVTGAIYDAWASLSYERGPLGLPTSAEIQEPLRITQNFQHGVLNFERLTGNVTEVVDGITTPVTPLSAPGGPTVPAEHFSLPTHPAN
;
A
#
# COMPACT_ATOMS: atom_id res chain seq x y z
N MET A 1 43.94 -24.29 -48.85
CA MET A 1 44.13 -24.45 -47.39
C MET A 1 44.68 -23.14 -46.85
N ALA A 2 43.92 -22.47 -45.99
CA ALA A 2 44.41 -21.56 -44.95
C ALA A 2 43.20 -21.20 -44.09
N ALA A 3 43.04 -21.92 -42.98
CA ALA A 3 42.02 -21.65 -41.98
C ALA A 3 42.50 -20.47 -41.12
N THR A 4 41.75 -19.38 -41.08
CA THR A 4 42.01 -18.28 -40.16
C THR A 4 41.43 -18.66 -38.79
N VAL A 5 42.31 -19.13 -37.91
CA VAL A 5 42.02 -19.35 -36.49
C VAL A 5 42.18 -18.00 -35.78
N VAL A 6 41.07 -17.44 -35.28
CA VAL A 6 41.13 -16.30 -34.35
C VAL A 6 41.29 -16.89 -32.94
N VAL A 7 42.50 -16.80 -32.41
CA VAL A 7 42.82 -17.12 -31.01
C VAL A 7 42.44 -15.90 -30.16
N VAL A 8 41.38 -16.02 -29.35
CA VAL A 8 41.04 -15.03 -28.34
C VAL A 8 41.87 -15.33 -27.09
N THR A 9 42.87 -14.50 -26.82
CA THR A 9 43.65 -14.53 -25.58
C THR A 9 42.81 -14.00 -24.42
N TRP A 10 42.53 -14.86 -23.45
CA TRP A 10 41.98 -14.47 -22.15
C TRP A 10 43.06 -13.70 -21.36
N VAL A 11 42.94 -12.38 -21.30
CA VAL A 11 43.69 -11.59 -20.33
C VAL A 11 42.85 -11.50 -19.05
N VAL A 12 43.19 -12.36 -18.10
CA VAL A 12 42.73 -12.27 -16.72
C VAL A 12 43.48 -11.12 -16.05
N SER A 13 42.86 -9.94 -16.06
CA SER A 13 43.24 -8.84 -15.17
C SER A 13 42.03 -8.53 -14.30
N ARG A 14 41.92 -9.22 -13.17
CA ARG A 14 41.05 -8.78 -12.07
C ARG A 14 41.61 -7.46 -11.52
N PRO A 15 40.89 -6.35 -11.56
CA PRO A 15 41.23 -5.23 -10.68
C PRO A 15 41.06 -5.71 -9.23
N PRO A 16 41.87 -5.22 -8.28
CA PRO A 16 41.76 -5.62 -6.89
C PRO A 16 40.35 -5.29 -6.38
N ASP A 17 39.77 -6.24 -5.65
CA ASP A 17 38.53 -6.06 -4.88
C ASP A 17 38.67 -4.82 -4.01
N THR A 18 38.20 -3.68 -4.50
CA THR A 18 37.69 -2.64 -3.61
C THR A 18 36.35 -3.14 -3.14
N THR A 19 36.37 -3.90 -2.04
CA THR A 19 35.25 -3.93 -1.13
C THR A 19 34.98 -2.48 -0.74
N TYR A 20 34.14 -1.78 -1.50
CA TYR A 20 33.30 -0.76 -0.93
C TYR A 20 32.49 -1.51 0.11
N GLY A 21 32.98 -1.53 1.34
CA GLY A 21 32.18 -1.94 2.48
C GLY A 21 30.91 -1.11 2.37
N ARG A 22 29.80 -1.77 2.03
CA ARG A 22 28.48 -1.19 2.22
C ARG A 22 28.50 -0.74 3.67
N ALA A 23 28.48 0.57 3.91
CA ALA A 23 28.41 1.09 5.28
C ALA A 23 27.28 0.30 5.96
N PRO A 24 27.51 -0.26 7.17
CA PRO A 24 26.46 -0.98 7.85
C PRO A 24 25.22 -0.08 7.86
N VAL A 25 24.10 -0.62 7.39
CA VAL A 25 22.82 0.09 7.45
C VAL A 25 22.64 0.41 8.93
N GLN A 26 22.71 1.69 9.29
CA GLN A 26 22.50 2.06 10.69
C GLN A 26 21.07 1.70 11.04
N ASP A 27 20.86 1.00 12.15
CA ASP A 27 19.52 0.68 12.64
C ASP A 27 18.85 1.92 13.23
N THR A 28 17.52 1.90 13.33
CA THR A 28 16.76 2.92 14.05
C THR A 28 17.23 2.99 15.51
N GLN A 29 17.59 4.18 15.98
CA GLN A 29 18.00 4.43 17.35
C GLN A 29 16.86 5.02 18.18
N LEU A 30 16.78 4.62 19.45
CA LEU A 30 15.81 5.11 20.44
C LEU A 30 16.55 5.74 21.61
N VAL A 31 16.12 6.93 22.02
CA VAL A 31 16.65 7.62 23.20
C VAL A 31 15.48 7.98 24.12
N GLU A 32 15.49 7.45 25.33
CA GLU A 32 14.47 7.72 26.34
C GLU A 32 14.89 8.90 27.25
N LYS A 33 13.95 9.83 27.46
CA LYS A 33 14.15 11.03 28.28
C LYS A 33 13.00 11.18 29.28
N PRO A 34 13.23 10.89 30.57
CA PRO A 34 12.24 11.14 31.62
C PRO A 34 11.86 12.62 31.66
N LEU A 35 10.57 12.91 31.61
CA LEU A 35 10.02 14.25 31.76
C LEU A 35 9.72 14.51 33.23
N ILE A 36 10.71 15.07 33.93
CA ILE A 36 10.62 15.35 35.37
C ILE A 36 9.89 16.67 35.65
N GLY A 37 9.27 16.78 36.82
CA GLY A 37 8.64 17.99 37.31
C GLY A 37 7.35 18.39 36.59
N LEU A 38 6.68 17.46 35.91
CA LEU A 38 5.37 17.71 35.30
C LEU A 38 4.32 17.68 36.41
N GLY A 39 3.70 18.82 36.75
CA GLY A 39 2.57 18.87 37.69
C GLY A 39 1.22 18.83 36.99
N GLY A 40 0.14 19.07 37.74
CA GLY A 40 -1.18 19.29 37.16
C GLY A 40 -1.26 20.57 36.31
N GLY A 41 -2.14 20.56 35.30
CA GLY A 41 -2.22 21.62 34.30
C GLY A 41 -1.24 21.42 33.14
N ILE A 42 -0.85 22.50 32.45
CA ILE A 42 0.00 22.45 31.25
C ILE A 42 1.45 22.72 31.62
N THR A 43 2.35 21.79 31.31
CA THR A 43 3.80 21.98 31.41
C THR A 43 4.45 21.79 30.05
N VAL A 44 5.41 22.64 29.69
CA VAL A 44 6.24 22.47 28.48
C VAL A 44 7.66 22.09 28.86
N ARG A 45 8.19 21.04 28.24
CA ARG A 45 9.59 20.60 28.38
C ARG A 45 10.30 20.70 27.05
N GLU A 46 11.51 21.25 27.08
CA GLU A 46 12.41 21.27 25.94
C GLU A 46 13.47 20.18 26.13
N LEU A 47 13.67 19.37 25.10
CA LEU A 47 14.68 18.32 25.04
C LEU A 47 15.64 18.63 23.89
N THR A 48 16.93 18.39 24.10
CA THR A 48 17.96 18.57 23.08
C THR A 48 18.90 17.37 23.07
N GLU A 49 19.22 16.88 21.87
CA GLU A 49 20.21 15.82 21.63
C GLU A 49 21.32 16.32 20.70
N THR A 50 22.50 15.70 20.82
CA THR A 50 23.60 15.93 19.86
C THR A 50 23.36 15.18 18.55
N THR A 51 22.76 14.00 18.62
CA THR A 51 22.36 13.20 17.46
C THR A 51 20.98 13.64 16.97
N PRO A 52 20.81 13.98 15.68
CA PRO A 52 19.50 14.31 15.14
C PRO A 52 18.52 13.13 15.25
N PHE A 53 17.25 13.47 15.47
CA PHE A 53 16.12 12.54 15.48
C PHE A 53 14.97 13.17 14.70
N SER A 54 13.97 12.37 14.32
CA SER A 54 12.86 12.85 13.48
C SER A 54 11.48 12.39 13.93
N MET A 55 11.39 11.50 14.92
CA MET A 55 10.11 11.16 15.54
C MET A 55 10.16 11.21 17.06
N VAL A 56 9.01 11.49 17.67
CA VAL A 56 8.83 11.56 19.12
C VAL A 56 7.58 10.80 19.53
N ALA A 57 7.70 9.95 20.54
CA ALA A 57 6.57 9.35 21.24
C ALA A 57 6.63 9.66 22.74
N VAL A 58 5.53 9.46 23.45
CA VAL A 58 5.47 9.60 24.91
C VAL A 58 4.93 8.32 25.53
N THR A 59 5.54 7.86 26.62
CA THR A 59 5.12 6.70 27.39
C THR A 59 5.00 7.04 28.88
N GLY A 60 4.18 6.30 29.64
CA GLY A 60 4.09 6.43 31.10
C GLY A 60 2.68 6.47 31.65
N ASP A 61 2.50 7.15 32.78
CA ASP A 61 1.18 7.44 33.34
C ASP A 61 0.52 8.60 32.57
N LEU A 62 -0.20 8.23 31.52
CA LEU A 62 -0.95 9.15 30.71
C LEU A 62 -2.45 9.13 31.04
N GLY A 63 -2.84 8.76 32.27
CA GLY A 63 -4.24 8.86 32.72
C GLY A 63 -4.76 10.30 32.64
N GLY A 64 -5.85 10.53 31.90
CA GLY A 64 -6.46 11.86 31.76
C GLY A 64 -5.51 12.94 31.25
N THR A 65 -4.42 12.55 30.60
CA THR A 65 -3.35 13.43 30.14
C THR A 65 -3.56 13.77 28.66
N SER A 66 -2.93 14.81 28.15
CA SER A 66 -2.81 14.99 26.70
C SER A 66 -1.45 15.59 26.37
N THR A 67 -0.89 15.18 25.24
CA THR A 67 0.47 15.54 24.86
C THR A 67 0.53 16.13 23.46
N ARG A 68 1.36 17.16 23.30
CA ARG A 68 1.64 17.79 22.00
C ARG A 68 3.14 17.94 21.84
N VAL A 69 3.63 17.78 20.62
CA VAL A 69 5.05 17.90 20.29
C VAL A 69 5.28 18.93 19.19
N ARG A 70 6.40 19.65 19.25
CA ARG A 70 6.89 20.48 18.14
C ARG A 70 8.41 20.42 18.07
N ALA A 71 8.95 20.49 16.86
CA ALA A 71 10.39 20.49 16.61
C ALA A 71 10.92 21.90 16.35
N ARG A 72 12.18 22.12 16.71
CA ARG A 72 12.94 23.29 16.27
C ARG A 72 13.43 23.06 14.85
N ARG A 73 13.16 24.00 13.96
CA ARG A 73 13.66 24.00 12.58
C ARG A 73 15.14 24.37 12.54
N THR A 74 15.77 24.15 11.38
CA THR A 74 17.18 24.50 11.13
C THR A 74 17.45 26.01 11.22
N ASP A 75 16.45 26.84 10.95
CA ASP A 75 16.50 28.30 11.10
C ASP A 75 16.35 28.79 12.56
N GLY A 76 16.19 27.86 13.52
CA GLY A 76 16.01 28.16 14.93
C GLY A 76 14.55 28.44 15.34
N SER A 77 13.61 28.56 14.40
CA SER A 77 12.19 28.74 14.68
C SER A 77 11.54 27.46 15.20
N TRP A 78 10.43 27.59 15.93
CA TRP A 78 9.62 26.45 16.36
C TRP A 78 8.53 26.12 15.33
N GLY A 79 8.36 24.82 15.07
CA GLY A 79 7.27 24.27 14.27
C GLY A 79 5.88 24.44 14.89
N PRO A 80 4.82 24.05 14.15
CA PRO A 80 3.50 23.92 14.73
C PRO A 80 3.47 22.81 15.77
N TRP A 81 2.46 22.82 16.63
CA TRP A 81 2.21 21.78 17.61
C TRP A 81 1.39 20.63 17.00
N TYR A 82 1.93 19.42 17.06
CA TYR A 82 1.24 18.19 16.67
C TYR A 82 0.68 17.50 17.92
N GLN A 83 -0.59 17.11 17.89
CA GLN A 83 -1.18 16.27 18.93
C GLN A 83 -0.58 14.87 18.81
N THR A 84 -0.17 14.28 19.93
CA THR A 84 0.19 12.86 19.98
C THR A 84 -1.05 12.08 20.39
N GLU A 85 -1.48 11.15 19.56
CA GLU A 85 -2.63 10.31 19.88
C GLU A 85 -2.24 9.14 20.76
N TYR A 86 -3.18 8.72 21.61
CA TYR A 86 -3.01 7.50 22.40
C TYR A 86 -2.87 6.29 21.50
N GLU A 87 -1.91 5.43 21.86
CA GLU A 87 -1.88 4.10 21.30
C GLU A 87 -3.04 3.31 21.89
N THR A 88 -3.95 2.90 21.01
CA THR A 88 -5.21 2.21 21.33
C THR A 88 -5.24 0.82 20.68
N ALA A 89 -4.12 0.42 20.10
CA ALA A 89 -3.90 -0.87 19.53
C ALA A 89 -3.11 -1.79 20.49
N GLY A 90 -3.18 -3.10 20.28
CA GLY A 90 -2.53 -4.10 21.13
C GLY A 90 -3.39 -4.71 22.26
N PRO A 91 -2.86 -5.74 22.96
CA PRO A 91 -3.57 -6.46 24.02
C PRO A 91 -3.69 -5.62 25.30
N ASP A 92 -4.79 -5.81 26.04
CA ASP A 92 -5.05 -5.19 27.36
C ASP A 92 -4.08 -5.83 28.39
N GLN A 93 -2.84 -5.33 28.44
CA GLN A 93 -1.84 -5.69 29.44
C GLN A 93 -1.50 -4.48 30.30
N GLU A 94 -1.10 -4.72 31.56
CA GLU A 94 -0.57 -3.72 32.49
C GLU A 94 0.81 -3.22 32.04
N LYS A 95 0.85 -2.47 30.93
CA LYS A 95 2.02 -1.71 30.47
C LYS A 95 1.73 -0.21 30.60
N PRO A 96 2.76 0.63 30.80
CA PRO A 96 2.57 2.07 30.78
C PRO A 96 1.89 2.49 29.46
N ARG A 97 0.92 3.41 29.56
CA ARG A 97 0.22 3.93 28.39
C ARG A 97 1.21 4.63 27.46
N SER A 98 0.94 4.60 26.17
CA SER A 98 1.82 5.18 25.14
C SER A 98 1.04 6.02 24.15
N THR A 99 1.77 6.82 23.39
CA THR A 99 1.26 7.51 22.20
C THR A 99 1.81 6.87 20.93
N ASN A 100 1.13 7.09 19.81
CA ASN A 100 1.74 6.88 18.49
C ASN A 100 3.01 7.75 18.35
N PRO A 101 4.06 7.28 17.65
CA PRO A 101 5.24 8.09 17.36
C PRO A 101 4.91 9.11 16.26
N VAL A 102 5.14 10.39 16.55
CA VAL A 102 4.84 11.51 15.66
C VAL A 102 6.10 11.93 14.90
N PHE A 103 6.05 11.94 13.57
CA PHE A 103 7.09 12.54 12.74
C PHE A 103 7.07 14.06 12.90
N VAL A 104 8.23 14.67 13.15
CA VAL A 104 8.37 16.12 13.38
C VAL A 104 9.42 16.78 12.48
N GLY A 105 9.94 16.04 11.50
CA GLY A 105 11.10 16.44 10.70
C GLY A 105 12.42 16.25 11.46
N THR A 106 13.53 16.21 10.72
CA THR A 106 14.87 16.06 11.31
C THR A 106 15.21 17.27 12.18
N THR A 107 15.46 17.04 13.47
CA THR A 107 15.78 18.06 14.45
C THR A 107 16.74 17.53 15.51
N THR A 108 17.35 18.44 16.25
CA THR A 108 18.10 18.13 17.48
C THR A 108 17.37 18.61 18.73
N ALA A 109 16.23 19.31 18.59
CA ALA A 109 15.51 19.86 19.72
C ALA A 109 13.99 19.80 19.53
N VAL A 110 13.28 19.36 20.56
CA VAL A 110 11.81 19.32 20.61
C VAL A 110 11.28 19.97 21.87
N GLN A 111 10.07 20.51 21.76
CA GLN A 111 9.26 20.85 22.90
C GLN A 111 8.07 19.91 23.00
N ILE A 112 7.78 19.47 24.21
CA ILE A 112 6.68 18.58 24.56
C ILE A 112 5.81 19.29 25.56
N ALA A 113 4.57 19.61 25.17
CA ALA A 113 3.56 20.12 26.07
C ALA A 113 2.77 18.95 26.63
N VAL A 114 2.65 18.87 27.96
CA VAL A 114 1.91 17.85 28.69
C VAL A 114 0.83 18.53 29.51
N THR A 115 -0.42 18.20 29.25
CA THR A 115 -1.59 18.64 30.03
C THR A 115 -2.02 17.50 30.94
N ARG A 116 -2.01 17.69 32.25
CA ARG A 116 -2.35 16.65 33.25
C ARG A 116 -3.53 17.10 34.13
N PRO A 117 -4.29 16.15 34.74
CA PRO A 117 -5.28 16.48 35.76
C PRO A 117 -4.72 17.39 36.84
N ILE A 118 -5.52 18.31 37.38
CA ILE A 118 -5.03 19.38 38.28
C ILE A 118 -4.41 18.83 39.57
N ASP A 119 -4.85 17.66 40.00
CA ASP A 119 -4.43 16.91 41.18
C ASP A 119 -3.34 15.86 40.88
N ALA A 120 -2.86 15.80 39.63
CA ALA A 120 -1.85 14.83 39.24
C ALA A 120 -0.52 15.06 40.00
N PRO A 121 0.08 14.01 40.59
CA PRO A 121 1.32 14.13 41.35
C PRO A 121 2.47 14.52 40.43
N VAL A 122 3.39 15.36 40.93
CA VAL A 122 4.54 15.84 40.16
C VAL A 122 5.42 14.67 39.74
N THR A 123 5.78 14.57 38.45
CA THR A 123 6.65 13.50 37.97
C THR A 123 8.06 13.62 38.57
N GLN A 124 8.65 12.49 38.95
CA GLN A 124 9.96 12.42 39.61
C GLN A 124 11.00 11.81 38.69
N PRO A 125 12.31 12.05 38.93
CA PRO A 125 13.35 11.28 38.24
C PRO A 125 13.17 9.79 38.52
N PRO A 126 13.60 8.92 37.58
CA PRO A 126 13.66 7.48 37.84
C PRO A 126 14.43 7.23 39.15
N PRO A 127 14.03 6.26 39.97
CA PRO A 127 14.84 5.85 41.12
C PRO A 127 16.26 5.57 40.64
N ALA A 128 17.27 6.03 41.37
CA ALA A 128 18.63 5.60 41.10
C ALA A 128 18.65 4.06 41.15
N GLU A 129 19.24 3.41 40.15
CA GLU A 129 19.55 1.99 40.24
C GLU A 129 20.50 1.82 41.44
N GLU A 130 19.95 1.53 42.62
CA GLU A 130 20.75 1.00 43.72
C GLU A 130 21.31 -0.32 43.20
N SER A 131 22.62 -0.36 43.00
CA SER A 131 23.35 -1.60 42.79
C SER A 131 23.14 -2.47 44.02
N GLU A 132 22.12 -3.33 44.04
CA GLU A 132 21.94 -4.26 45.14
C GLU A 132 23.16 -5.21 45.19
N PRO A 133 23.78 -5.42 46.36
CA PRO A 133 24.74 -6.50 46.52
C PRO A 133 24.04 -7.84 46.23
N PRO A 134 24.78 -8.88 45.80
CA PRO A 134 24.18 -10.14 45.35
C PRO A 134 23.44 -10.79 46.52
N SER A 135 22.12 -10.57 46.58
CA SER A 135 21.24 -11.13 47.59
C SER A 135 20.42 -12.26 46.99
N LEU A 136 20.27 -13.32 47.78
CA LEU A 136 19.79 -14.65 47.41
C LEU A 136 18.40 -14.61 46.76
N GLY A 137 18.34 -14.56 45.42
CA GLY A 137 17.35 -15.23 44.56
C GLY A 137 15.85 -15.17 44.90
N TYR A 138 15.40 -14.28 45.79
CA TYR A 138 14.02 -14.22 46.26
C TYR A 138 13.56 -12.77 46.35
N ARG A 139 12.81 -12.31 45.33
CA ARG A 139 12.06 -11.05 45.36
C ARG A 139 10.66 -11.35 45.92
N PRO A 140 10.29 -10.89 47.14
CA PRO A 140 8.93 -11.04 47.64
C PRO A 140 7.97 -10.21 46.79
N ALA A 141 6.84 -10.81 46.41
CA ALA A 141 5.84 -10.29 45.48
C ALA A 141 5.03 -9.07 45.97
N THR A 142 5.40 -8.44 47.09
CA THR A 142 4.61 -7.37 47.74
C THR A 142 5.26 -5.99 47.71
N LYS A 143 6.30 -5.78 46.89
CA LYS A 143 6.66 -4.42 46.46
C LYS A 143 6.09 -4.19 45.06
N GLU A 144 4.78 -3.96 45.00
CA GLU A 144 4.21 -3.12 43.95
C GLU A 144 4.90 -1.75 44.08
N GLN A 145 5.99 -1.54 43.33
CA GLN A 145 6.42 -0.17 43.06
C GLN A 145 5.31 0.43 42.19
N PRO A 146 4.66 1.53 42.61
CA PRO A 146 3.65 2.13 41.77
C PRO A 146 4.33 2.56 40.46
N PHE A 147 3.87 2.03 39.33
CA PHE A 147 4.16 2.57 38.00
C PHE A 147 3.76 4.07 37.88
N GLY A 148 2.95 4.56 38.83
CA GLY A 148 2.46 5.92 38.89
C GLY A 148 3.52 6.91 39.37
N GLN A 149 4.23 7.53 38.42
CA GLN A 149 4.73 8.92 38.47
C GLN A 149 5.72 9.29 37.34
N ASN A 150 5.96 8.42 36.36
CA ASN A 150 6.97 8.66 35.33
C ASN A 150 6.32 8.81 33.95
N ILE A 151 6.60 9.92 33.28
CA ILE A 151 6.30 10.16 31.86
C ILE A 151 7.64 10.30 31.15
N THR A 152 7.83 9.60 30.05
CA THR A 152 9.09 9.52 29.30
C THR A 152 8.84 9.87 27.84
N ALA A 153 9.68 10.75 27.29
CA ALA A 153 9.74 10.99 25.86
C ALA A 153 10.69 9.97 25.21
N VAL A 154 10.29 9.41 24.07
CA VAL A 154 11.11 8.51 23.26
C VAL A 154 11.45 9.25 21.97
N LEU A 155 12.72 9.62 21.82
CA LEU A 155 13.25 10.28 20.63
C LEU A 155 13.79 9.21 19.68
N ILE A 156 13.35 9.24 18.42
CA ILE A 156 13.57 8.16 17.46
C ILE A 156 14.33 8.70 16.25
N SER A 157 15.47 8.09 15.96
CA SER A 157 16.34 8.42 14.82
C SER A 157 16.30 7.27 13.81
N PRO A 158 15.44 7.33 12.78
CA PRO A 158 15.47 6.34 11.72
C PRO A 158 16.71 6.48 10.84
N PRO A 159 17.09 5.40 10.13
CA PRO A 159 18.20 5.42 9.19
C PRO A 159 17.91 6.46 8.10
N GLN A 160 18.90 7.30 7.80
CA GLN A 160 18.78 8.27 6.72
C GLN A 160 18.96 7.58 5.37
N THR A 161 18.14 7.97 4.40
CA THR A 161 18.29 7.52 3.02
C THR A 161 19.65 7.99 2.47
N PRO A 162 20.42 7.12 1.78
CA PRO A 162 21.73 7.50 1.27
C PRO A 162 21.68 8.75 0.39
N ALA A 163 22.69 9.62 0.52
CA ALA A 163 22.81 10.83 -0.27
C ALA A 163 22.80 10.51 -1.78
N GLY A 164 22.04 11.28 -2.56
CA GLY A 164 21.91 11.09 -4.01
C GLY A 164 20.85 10.07 -4.44
N THR A 165 20.15 9.43 -3.51
CA THR A 165 18.98 8.60 -3.84
C THR A 165 17.91 9.49 -4.48
N GLN A 166 17.45 9.11 -5.66
CA GLN A 166 16.35 9.79 -6.35
C GLN A 166 15.10 8.92 -6.25
N TRP A 167 13.98 9.53 -5.91
CA TRP A 167 12.67 8.91 -6.02
C TRP A 167 12.01 9.39 -7.29
N THR A 168 11.55 8.44 -8.11
CA THR A 168 10.75 8.71 -9.30
C THR A 168 9.37 8.14 -9.05
N PRO A 169 8.30 8.97 -9.09
CA PRO A 169 6.95 8.46 -8.96
C PRO A 169 6.67 7.43 -10.06
N PRO A 170 5.88 6.37 -9.80
CA PRO A 170 5.38 5.51 -10.86
C PRO A 170 4.61 6.36 -11.88
N THR A 171 5.01 6.33 -13.15
CA THR A 171 4.36 7.07 -14.24
C THR A 171 3.43 6.21 -15.09
N GLY A 172 3.28 4.92 -14.75
CA GLY A 172 2.39 3.99 -15.44
C GLY A 172 0.96 4.06 -14.92
N VAL A 173 -0.02 3.92 -15.81
CA VAL A 173 -1.42 3.75 -15.41
C VAL A 173 -1.57 2.38 -14.75
N THR A 174 -2.04 2.34 -13.51
CA THR A 174 -2.36 1.07 -12.84
C THR A 174 -3.58 0.44 -13.49
N MET A 175 -3.46 -0.80 -13.95
CA MET A 175 -4.53 -1.46 -14.71
C MET A 175 -5.72 -1.81 -13.79
N PRO A 176 -6.93 -1.98 -14.33
CA PRO A 176 -8.06 -2.54 -13.58
C PRO A 176 -7.70 -3.88 -12.93
N GLY A 177 -8.12 -4.10 -11.69
CA GLY A 177 -7.85 -5.37 -10.99
C GLY A 177 -6.39 -5.57 -10.56
N GLN A 178 -5.46 -4.69 -10.96
CA GLN A 178 -4.05 -4.79 -10.60
C GLN A 178 -3.79 -4.17 -9.23
N ALA A 179 -3.15 -4.95 -8.36
CA ALA A 179 -2.66 -4.49 -7.06
C ALA A 179 -1.81 -3.20 -7.22
N PRO A 180 -1.92 -2.23 -6.30
CA PRO A 180 -0.99 -1.11 -6.26
C PRO A 180 0.47 -1.61 -6.16
N PRO A 181 1.46 -0.89 -6.69
CA PRO A 181 2.86 -1.19 -6.41
C PRO A 181 3.12 -1.21 -4.90
N ILE A 182 3.65 -2.33 -4.40
CA ILE A 182 3.93 -2.54 -2.98
C ILE A 182 5.45 -2.50 -2.77
N ILE A 183 5.88 -1.69 -1.81
CA ILE A 183 7.22 -1.73 -1.22
C ILE A 183 7.19 -2.77 -0.12
N SER A 184 7.79 -3.93 -0.40
CA SER A 184 7.89 -5.05 0.53
C SER A 184 8.73 -4.71 1.76
N ARG A 185 8.59 -5.54 2.81
CA ARG A 185 9.41 -5.46 4.03
C ARG A 185 10.91 -5.42 3.76
N ALA A 186 11.38 -6.23 2.82
CA ALA A 186 12.78 -6.24 2.43
C ALA A 186 13.23 -4.93 1.74
N GLU A 187 12.37 -4.35 0.89
CA GLU A 187 12.68 -3.13 0.15
C GLU A 187 12.71 -1.89 1.04
N TRP A 188 11.74 -1.73 1.94
CA TRP A 188 11.82 -0.64 2.91
C TRP A 188 12.81 -0.91 4.02
N GLY A 189 13.32 -2.15 4.17
CA GLY A 189 14.42 -2.51 5.06
C GLY A 189 13.97 -2.79 6.49
N ALA A 190 12.93 -3.59 6.66
CA ALA A 190 12.49 -4.14 7.93
C ALA A 190 13.59 -4.94 8.60
N ASP A 191 13.85 -4.66 9.87
CA ASP A 191 14.69 -5.51 10.71
C ASP A 191 13.85 -6.69 11.23
N GLU A 192 13.87 -7.80 10.50
CA GLU A 192 13.12 -9.01 10.86
C GLU A 192 13.59 -9.65 12.18
N SER A 193 14.74 -9.24 12.73
CA SER A 193 15.21 -9.71 14.04
C SER A 193 14.42 -9.13 15.21
N LEU A 194 13.72 -7.99 15.02
CA LEU A 194 12.83 -7.41 16.03
C LEU A 194 11.50 -8.17 16.15
N ARG A 195 11.17 -8.97 15.15
CA ARG A 195 9.91 -9.69 15.08
C ARG A 195 9.92 -10.86 16.06
N CYS A 196 8.80 -11.06 16.76
CA CYS A 196 8.59 -12.28 17.57
C CYS A 196 7.41 -13.10 17.07
N GLY A 197 7.39 -14.39 17.44
CA GLY A 197 6.33 -15.31 17.05
C GLY A 197 6.14 -15.49 15.53
N SER A 198 5.08 -16.21 15.19
CA SER A 198 4.64 -16.40 13.81
C SER A 198 3.40 -15.52 13.53
N PRO A 199 3.25 -15.00 12.31
CA PRO A 199 2.05 -14.30 11.91
C PRO A 199 0.79 -15.12 12.21
N GLN A 200 -0.21 -14.46 12.79
CA GLN A 200 -1.53 -15.06 12.99
C GLN A 200 -2.37 -14.84 11.73
N TYR A 201 -3.19 -15.84 11.40
CA TYR A 201 -4.06 -15.78 10.24
C TYR A 201 -5.49 -16.05 10.68
N ASP A 202 -6.37 -15.10 10.40
CA ASP A 202 -7.80 -15.26 10.57
C ASP A 202 -8.38 -16.21 9.52
N ARG A 203 -9.63 -16.61 9.73
CA ARG A 203 -10.36 -17.43 8.75
C ARG A 203 -10.58 -16.69 7.43
N ALA A 204 -10.88 -15.40 7.51
CA ALA A 204 -11.10 -14.52 6.37
C ALA A 204 -10.89 -13.05 6.77
N VAL A 205 -10.70 -12.19 5.78
CA VAL A 205 -10.86 -10.74 5.95
C VAL A 205 -12.31 -10.42 5.61
N ARG A 206 -13.03 -9.77 6.52
CA ARG A 206 -14.44 -9.40 6.35
C ARG A 206 -14.66 -7.88 6.33
N GLY A 207 -13.68 -7.11 6.79
CA GLY A 207 -13.68 -5.67 6.72
C GLY A 207 -12.26 -5.08 6.75
N ALA A 208 -12.16 -3.79 6.51
CA ALA A 208 -10.91 -3.05 6.56
C ALA A 208 -11.03 -1.81 7.45
N VAL A 209 -9.96 -1.53 8.19
CA VAL A 209 -9.91 -0.38 9.11
C VAL A 209 -8.91 0.64 8.59
N VAL A 210 -9.38 1.86 8.36
CA VAL A 210 -8.54 2.99 7.95
C VAL A 210 -8.05 3.75 9.18
N HIS A 211 -6.74 3.97 9.21
CA HIS A 211 -6.01 4.70 10.25
C HIS A 211 -5.24 5.87 9.66
N HIS A 212 -4.73 6.74 10.53
CA HIS A 212 -3.61 7.62 10.23
C HIS A 212 -2.44 7.32 11.18
N THR A 213 -1.26 7.91 10.97
CA THR A 213 -0.13 7.77 11.91
C THR A 213 0.00 8.95 12.88
N ALA A 214 -0.87 9.95 12.77
CA ALA A 214 -0.86 11.21 13.55
C ALA A 214 0.44 12.04 13.44
N GLY A 215 1.29 11.76 12.44
CA GLY A 215 2.57 12.44 12.21
C GLY A 215 2.44 13.77 11.44
N SER A 216 3.50 14.58 11.43
CA SER A 216 3.58 15.73 10.51
C SER A 216 3.44 15.28 9.05
N ASN A 217 2.77 16.10 8.24
CA ASN A 217 2.61 15.89 6.81
C ASN A 217 3.78 16.45 5.99
N ASP A 218 4.82 17.04 6.61
CA ASP A 218 5.90 17.76 5.91
C ASP A 218 7.09 16.88 5.51
N TYR A 219 6.91 15.55 5.41
CA TYR A 219 7.94 14.62 4.95
C TYR A 219 8.05 14.58 3.42
N SER A 220 9.23 14.23 2.91
CA SER A 220 9.53 13.93 1.51
C SER A 220 9.32 12.44 1.18
N PRO A 221 9.18 12.03 -0.10
CA PRO A 221 8.94 10.62 -0.44
C PRO A 221 10.10 9.71 -0.02
N LEU A 222 11.32 10.24 0.09
CA LEU A 222 12.51 9.52 0.53
C LEU A 222 12.55 9.30 2.06
N GLU A 223 11.72 10.02 2.82
CA GLU A 223 11.63 9.88 4.29
C GLU A 223 10.55 8.88 4.70
N SER A 224 9.61 8.53 3.82
CA SER A 224 8.49 7.63 4.11
C SER A 224 8.95 6.27 4.65
N ALA A 225 9.96 5.64 4.04
CA ALA A 225 10.50 4.38 4.53
C ALA A 225 11.15 4.52 5.93
N GLY A 226 11.80 5.66 6.20
CA GLY A 226 12.35 5.95 7.52
C GLY A 226 11.27 6.08 8.59
N ILE A 227 10.13 6.69 8.26
CA ILE A 227 8.96 6.78 9.16
C ILE A 227 8.42 5.38 9.47
N VAL A 228 8.25 4.53 8.45
CA VAL A 228 7.77 3.14 8.63
C VAL A 228 8.73 2.34 9.54
N LYS A 229 10.05 2.44 9.32
CA LYS A 229 11.06 1.80 10.18
C LYS A 229 10.99 2.27 11.62
N ALA A 230 10.79 3.56 11.84
CA ALA A 230 10.71 4.13 13.17
C ALA A 230 9.45 3.66 13.91
N ILE A 231 8.29 3.63 13.25
CA ILE A 231 7.05 3.05 13.79
C ILE A 231 7.27 1.57 14.17
N TYR A 232 7.81 0.77 13.26
CA TYR A 232 8.08 -0.65 13.51
C TYR A 232 9.03 -0.87 14.69
N THR A 233 10.12 -0.09 14.76
CA THR A 233 11.10 -0.20 15.85
C THR A 233 10.49 0.22 17.18
N TYR A 234 9.68 1.28 17.20
CA TYR A 234 8.97 1.74 18.39
C TYR A 234 7.97 0.70 18.90
N HIS A 235 7.14 0.14 18.02
CA HIS A 235 6.21 -0.94 18.39
C HIS A 235 6.95 -2.14 18.97
N SER A 236 8.07 -2.53 18.36
CA SER A 236 8.80 -3.73 18.76
C SER A 236 9.62 -3.53 20.04
N LYS A 237 10.46 -2.49 20.10
CA LYS A 237 11.41 -2.28 21.21
C LYS A 237 10.80 -1.54 22.39
N THR A 238 9.89 -0.60 22.15
CA THR A 238 9.28 0.19 23.24
C THR A 238 7.97 -0.42 23.72
N LEU A 239 7.06 -0.78 22.81
CA LEU A 239 5.76 -1.37 23.21
C LEU A 239 5.83 -2.88 23.44
N GLY A 240 6.89 -3.53 22.95
CA GLY A 240 7.10 -4.97 23.07
C GLY A 240 6.15 -5.78 22.21
N TRP A 241 5.66 -5.21 21.10
CA TRP A 241 4.83 -5.92 20.14
C TRP A 241 5.69 -6.78 19.23
N CYS A 242 5.12 -7.85 18.71
CA CYS A 242 5.85 -8.74 17.83
C CYS A 242 6.05 -8.22 16.42
N ASP A 243 5.31 -7.18 16.01
CA ASP A 243 5.45 -6.57 14.69
C ASP A 243 4.86 -5.15 14.67
N ILE A 244 4.99 -4.46 13.53
CA ILE A 244 4.20 -3.27 13.23
C ILE A 244 2.70 -3.63 13.19
N ALA A 245 1.85 -2.71 13.66
CA ALA A 245 0.44 -3.00 13.93
C ALA A 245 -0.44 -3.14 12.68
N TYR A 246 -0.14 -2.33 11.67
CA TYR A 246 -0.95 -2.20 10.45
C TYR A 246 -0.50 -3.22 9.41
N ASN A 247 -1.45 -3.78 8.66
CA ASN A 247 -1.12 -4.66 7.53
C ASN A 247 -0.41 -3.89 6.42
N ALA A 248 -0.78 -2.63 6.18
CA ALA A 248 -0.13 -1.74 5.22
C ALA A 248 -0.10 -0.29 5.67
N LEU A 249 0.85 0.47 5.14
CA LEU A 249 0.93 1.92 5.32
C LEU A 249 0.99 2.62 3.96
N VAL A 250 0.28 3.74 3.81
CA VAL A 250 0.23 4.50 2.55
C VAL A 250 0.64 5.94 2.79
N ASP A 251 1.64 6.42 2.07
CA ASP A 251 2.13 7.80 2.18
C ASP A 251 1.38 8.78 1.27
N LYS A 252 1.63 10.09 1.45
CA LYS A 252 0.96 11.15 0.68
C LYS A 252 1.34 11.20 -0.81
N TYR A 253 2.32 10.39 -1.22
CA TYR A 253 2.83 10.29 -2.59
C TYR A 253 2.30 9.03 -3.31
N GLY A 254 1.54 8.17 -2.62
CA GLY A 254 0.99 6.94 -3.16
C GLY A 254 1.92 5.73 -3.03
N GLN A 255 3.00 5.81 -2.23
CA GLN A 255 3.81 4.65 -1.89
C GLN A 255 3.05 3.78 -0.89
N VAL A 256 2.92 2.48 -1.20
CA VAL A 256 2.34 1.50 -0.30
C VAL A 256 3.45 0.65 0.31
N PHE A 257 3.52 0.59 1.63
CA PHE A 257 4.48 -0.20 2.38
C PHE A 257 3.79 -1.42 2.99
N GLU A 258 4.36 -2.60 2.77
CA GLU A 258 3.95 -3.81 3.50
C GLU A 258 4.26 -3.64 5.00
N GLY A 259 3.24 -3.72 5.83
CA GLY A 259 3.34 -3.62 7.29
C GLY A 259 3.57 -4.99 7.91
N SER A 260 2.61 -5.51 8.68
CA SER A 260 2.73 -6.78 9.41
C SER A 260 3.15 -7.95 8.51
N ALA A 261 4.08 -8.77 8.98
CA ALA A 261 4.59 -9.93 8.26
C ALA A 261 3.52 -11.01 8.09
N GLY A 262 3.66 -11.82 7.03
CA GLY A 262 2.73 -12.91 6.69
C GLY A 262 2.19 -12.80 5.26
N GLY A 263 2.27 -11.61 4.68
CA GLY A 263 1.94 -11.30 3.29
C GLY A 263 0.57 -10.63 3.14
N LEU A 264 0.52 -9.59 2.30
CA LEU A 264 -0.69 -8.77 2.10
C LEU A 264 -1.87 -9.50 1.46
N THR A 265 -1.65 -10.65 0.80
CA THR A 265 -2.71 -11.46 0.17
C THR A 265 -3.37 -12.44 1.13
N LYS A 266 -2.88 -12.55 2.37
CA LYS A 266 -3.40 -13.47 3.39
C LYS A 266 -4.21 -12.70 4.45
N PRO A 267 -5.09 -13.38 5.19
CA PRO A 267 -5.85 -12.78 6.29
C PRO A 267 -4.97 -12.64 7.55
N VAL A 268 -3.89 -11.86 7.47
CA VAL A 268 -2.99 -11.62 8.61
C VAL A 268 -3.71 -10.77 9.66
N GLU A 269 -3.86 -11.29 10.87
CA GLU A 269 -4.38 -10.53 12.01
C GLU A 269 -3.33 -9.51 12.46
N GLY A 270 -3.65 -8.21 12.33
CA GLY A 270 -2.81 -7.12 12.81
C GLY A 270 -3.02 -6.82 14.29
N PHE A 271 -2.43 -5.74 14.76
CA PHE A 271 -2.64 -5.23 16.12
C PHE A 271 -2.96 -3.74 16.08
N HIS A 272 -3.85 -3.32 15.18
CA HIS A 272 -4.13 -1.91 14.86
C HIS A 272 -5.40 -1.35 15.49
N THR A 273 -6.34 -2.19 15.94
CA THR A 273 -7.64 -1.76 16.47
C THR A 273 -8.03 -2.66 17.64
N GLY A 274 -7.75 -2.21 18.87
CA GLY A 274 -8.12 -2.94 20.09
C GLY A 274 -9.61 -3.32 20.09
N GLY A 275 -9.91 -4.59 20.32
CA GLY A 275 -11.28 -5.12 20.27
C GLY A 275 -11.73 -5.60 18.87
N PHE A 276 -11.10 -5.15 17.77
CA PHE A 276 -11.53 -5.46 16.40
C PHE A 276 -10.39 -5.88 15.46
N ASN A 277 -9.27 -6.39 15.99
CA ASN A 277 -8.17 -6.89 15.14
C ASN A 277 -8.57 -8.11 14.30
N ARG A 278 -9.37 -9.03 14.86
CA ARG A 278 -9.79 -10.26 14.19
C ARG A 278 -10.70 -9.99 13.00
N GLU A 279 -10.47 -10.74 11.93
CA GLU A 279 -11.20 -10.71 10.65
C GLU A 279 -11.15 -9.34 9.94
N THR A 280 -10.25 -8.44 10.35
CA THR A 280 -10.08 -7.13 9.72
C THR A 280 -8.68 -6.94 9.15
N TRP A 281 -8.56 -5.98 8.23
CA TRP A 281 -7.30 -5.62 7.59
C TRP A 281 -7.04 -4.12 7.74
N GLY A 282 -5.99 -3.75 8.46
CA GLY A 282 -5.68 -2.37 8.82
C GLY A 282 -4.73 -1.69 7.85
N VAL A 283 -5.12 -0.51 7.37
CA VAL A 283 -4.26 0.39 6.58
C VAL A 283 -4.08 1.72 7.29
N ALA A 284 -2.83 2.17 7.46
CA ALA A 284 -2.53 3.48 8.03
C ALA A 284 -2.05 4.48 6.98
N MET A 285 -2.73 5.62 6.87
CA MET A 285 -2.26 6.77 6.11
C MET A 285 -1.16 7.50 6.89
N ILE A 286 0.04 7.60 6.32
CA ILE A 286 1.15 8.31 6.96
C ILE A 286 0.84 9.81 6.96
N GLY A 287 0.62 10.38 8.14
CA GLY A 287 0.25 11.78 8.32
C GLY A 287 -0.73 12.02 9.47
N ASN A 288 -1.09 13.29 9.68
CA ASN A 288 -2.16 13.75 10.58
C ASN A 288 -3.23 14.43 9.72
N PHE A 289 -4.48 14.01 9.88
CA PHE A 289 -5.59 14.49 9.07
C PHE A 289 -6.75 15.01 9.91
N ASP A 290 -6.45 15.61 11.06
CA ASP A 290 -7.45 16.30 11.87
C ASP A 290 -8.00 17.52 11.13
N ASP A 291 -7.10 18.40 10.70
CA ASP A 291 -7.45 19.68 10.07
C ASP A 291 -7.07 19.76 8.58
N LEU A 292 -6.16 18.90 8.11
CA LEU A 292 -5.70 18.86 6.73
C LEU A 292 -6.12 17.55 6.07
N ALA A 293 -6.80 17.62 4.93
CA ALA A 293 -7.18 16.42 4.20
C ALA A 293 -5.94 15.67 3.65
N PRO A 294 -6.00 14.32 3.55
CA PRO A 294 -5.02 13.56 2.78
C PRO A 294 -4.96 14.03 1.32
N THR A 295 -3.83 13.81 0.65
CA THR A 295 -3.73 14.17 -0.77
C THR A 295 -4.67 13.31 -1.61
N PRO A 296 -5.18 13.80 -2.76
CA PRO A 296 -5.98 12.98 -3.66
C PRO A 296 -5.27 11.69 -4.11
N MET A 297 -3.94 11.73 -4.22
CA MET A 297 -3.13 10.55 -4.54
C MET A 297 -3.18 9.51 -3.41
N GLN A 298 -3.07 9.95 -2.16
CA GLN A 298 -3.15 9.07 -0.99
C GLN A 298 -4.53 8.40 -0.87
N ILE A 299 -5.61 9.18 -0.99
CA ILE A 299 -6.99 8.67 -0.99
C ILE A 299 -7.19 7.64 -2.11
N ARG A 300 -6.77 7.96 -3.33
CA ARG A 300 -6.83 7.05 -4.48
C ARG A 300 -6.06 5.76 -4.22
N THR A 301 -4.86 5.87 -3.66
CA THR A 301 -4.01 4.71 -3.38
C THR A 301 -4.62 3.83 -2.29
N VAL A 302 -5.14 4.41 -1.21
CA VAL A 302 -5.84 3.68 -0.14
C VAL A 302 -7.08 2.98 -0.68
N GLY A 303 -7.94 3.70 -1.41
CA GLY A 303 -9.14 3.12 -2.02
C GLY A 303 -8.80 1.95 -2.94
N ARG A 304 -7.80 2.09 -3.82
CA ARG A 304 -7.35 0.99 -4.70
C ARG A 304 -6.75 -0.19 -3.93
N LEU A 305 -5.96 0.08 -2.89
CA LEU A 305 -5.39 -0.97 -2.04
C LEU A 305 -6.49 -1.78 -1.33
N LEU A 306 -7.50 -1.10 -0.80
CA LEU A 306 -8.64 -1.73 -0.16
C LEU A 306 -9.54 -2.46 -1.15
N GLY A 307 -9.79 -1.90 -2.34
CA GLY A 307 -10.53 -2.57 -3.40
C GLY A 307 -9.85 -3.87 -3.86
N TRP A 308 -8.53 -3.84 -4.03
CA TRP A 308 -7.74 -5.04 -4.30
C TRP A 308 -7.88 -6.07 -3.17
N ARG A 309 -7.66 -5.65 -1.92
CA ARG A 309 -7.65 -6.56 -0.78
C ARG A 309 -9.03 -7.17 -0.53
N LEU A 310 -10.08 -6.35 -0.48
CA LEU A 310 -11.45 -6.80 -0.23
C LEU A 310 -12.00 -7.61 -1.41
N GLY A 311 -11.63 -7.28 -2.64
CA GLY A 311 -11.95 -8.09 -3.82
C GLY A 311 -11.40 -9.51 -3.74
N MET A 312 -10.16 -9.69 -3.24
CA MET A 312 -9.60 -11.02 -2.98
C MET A 312 -10.33 -11.78 -1.85
N ALA A 313 -11.06 -11.08 -0.99
CA ALA A 313 -11.82 -11.66 0.12
C ALA A 313 -13.32 -11.81 -0.17
N ASP A 314 -13.77 -11.48 -1.38
CA ASP A 314 -15.18 -11.45 -1.79
C ASP A 314 -16.04 -10.55 -0.87
N VAL A 315 -15.48 -9.41 -0.46
CA VAL A 315 -16.16 -8.41 0.38
C VAL A 315 -16.51 -7.19 -0.49
N ASP A 316 -17.79 -6.82 -0.51
CA ASP A 316 -18.26 -5.57 -1.14
C ASP A 316 -17.73 -4.35 -0.35
N PRO A 317 -16.90 -3.48 -0.93
CA PRO A 317 -16.38 -2.28 -0.27
C PRO A 317 -17.46 -1.29 0.22
N LYS A 318 -18.65 -1.32 -0.38
CA LYS A 318 -19.82 -0.50 0.04
C LYS A 318 -20.81 -1.27 0.91
N GLY A 319 -20.54 -2.56 1.16
CA GLY A 319 -21.36 -3.41 1.98
C GLY A 319 -21.26 -3.07 3.47
N MET A 320 -22.05 -3.80 4.27
CA MET A 320 -21.99 -3.80 5.73
C MET A 320 -21.42 -5.13 6.22
N VAL A 321 -20.76 -5.11 7.37
CA VAL A 321 -20.19 -6.27 8.05
C VAL A 321 -20.64 -6.29 9.50
N GLU A 322 -20.90 -7.49 10.01
CA GLU A 322 -21.09 -7.73 11.45
C GLU A 322 -19.81 -8.31 12.03
N LEU A 323 -19.19 -7.59 12.97
CA LEU A 323 -17.96 -7.98 13.65
C LEU A 323 -18.19 -8.11 15.15
N GLU A 324 -17.73 -9.21 15.74
CA GLU A 324 -17.76 -9.41 17.19
C GLU A 324 -16.57 -8.68 17.85
N SER A 325 -16.86 -7.80 18.81
CA SER A 325 -15.83 -7.16 19.60
C SER A 325 -15.20 -8.16 20.57
N ALA A 326 -13.88 -8.26 20.58
CA ALA A 326 -13.15 -8.97 21.63
C ALA A 326 -13.23 -8.23 22.99
N GLY A 327 -13.65 -6.96 23.00
CA GLY A 327 -13.63 -6.08 24.16
C GLY A 327 -12.21 -5.66 24.56
N SER A 328 -12.07 -4.45 25.08
CA SER A 328 -10.86 -3.94 25.73
C SER A 328 -11.14 -2.55 26.32
N SER A 329 -10.19 -2.02 27.08
CA SER A 329 -10.18 -0.60 27.48
C SER A 329 -10.09 0.38 26.30
N TYR A 330 -9.77 -0.09 25.09
CA TYR A 330 -9.56 0.75 23.89
C TYR A 330 -10.77 0.84 22.96
N THR A 331 -11.80 0.01 23.16
CA THR A 331 -13.02 0.01 22.35
C THR A 331 -14.22 0.57 23.12
N THR A 332 -15.18 1.13 22.39
CA THR A 332 -16.49 1.52 22.92
C THR A 332 -17.46 0.34 23.02
N PHE A 333 -17.08 -0.84 22.50
CA PHE A 333 -17.92 -2.04 22.45
C PHE A 333 -17.53 -3.05 23.55
N PRO A 334 -18.49 -3.56 24.33
CA PRO A 334 -18.25 -4.68 25.25
C PRO A 334 -17.79 -5.93 24.51
N GLY A 335 -16.99 -6.78 25.19
CA GLY A 335 -16.62 -8.09 24.66
C GLY A 335 -17.85 -8.95 24.35
N GLY A 336 -17.87 -9.59 23.18
CA GLY A 336 -18.98 -10.38 22.65
C GLY A 336 -20.09 -9.58 21.99
N ALA A 337 -20.04 -8.24 22.00
CA ALA A 337 -21.01 -7.42 21.27
C ALA A 337 -20.77 -7.50 19.76
N ILE A 338 -21.85 -7.58 18.99
CA ILE A 338 -21.79 -7.53 17.52
C ILE A 338 -21.97 -6.08 17.07
N ALA A 339 -20.98 -5.55 16.36
CA ALA A 339 -21.05 -4.24 15.72
C ALA A 339 -21.39 -4.40 14.23
N THR A 340 -22.42 -3.69 13.76
CA THR A 340 -22.76 -3.57 12.34
C THR A 340 -22.08 -2.32 11.78
N LEU A 341 -21.09 -2.51 10.92
CA LEU A 341 -20.19 -1.47 10.41
C LEU A 341 -20.18 -1.49 8.88
N PRO A 342 -19.86 -0.37 8.20
CA PRO A 342 -19.46 -0.44 6.80
C PRO A 342 -18.25 -1.37 6.63
N ALA A 343 -18.15 -2.10 5.51
CA ALA A 343 -17.05 -3.01 5.25
C ALA A 343 -15.68 -2.30 5.28
N ILE A 344 -15.63 -1.04 4.88
CA ILE A 344 -14.50 -0.13 5.12
C ILE A 344 -14.92 0.90 6.16
N PHE A 345 -14.33 0.84 7.34
CA PHE A 345 -14.61 1.73 8.46
C PHE A 345 -13.29 2.26 9.05
N THR A 346 -13.38 3.04 10.12
CA THR A 346 -12.23 3.71 10.73
C THR A 346 -12.01 3.29 12.17
N HIS A 347 -10.81 3.57 12.69
CA HIS A 347 -10.51 3.30 14.08
C HIS A 347 -11.52 3.98 15.03
N ARG A 348 -11.88 5.25 14.78
CA ARG A 348 -12.86 5.98 15.60
C ARG A 348 -14.27 5.39 15.62
N ASP A 349 -14.65 4.58 14.61
CA ASP A 349 -15.99 3.98 14.59
C ASP A 349 -16.16 2.89 15.66
N VAL A 350 -15.05 2.36 16.18
CA VAL A 350 -15.03 1.26 17.16
C VAL A 350 -14.14 1.51 18.38
N GLY A 351 -13.24 2.50 18.31
CA GLY A 351 -12.20 2.78 19.28
C GLY A 351 -12.36 4.13 19.99
N ASN A 352 -11.69 4.26 21.14
CA ASN A 352 -11.61 5.51 21.90
C ASN A 352 -10.52 6.44 21.33
N THR A 353 -10.70 6.88 20.08
CA THR A 353 -9.70 7.64 19.33
C THR A 353 -10.34 8.57 18.29
N ASP A 354 -9.60 9.60 17.86
CA ASP A 354 -9.98 10.45 16.73
C ASP A 354 -9.43 9.91 15.39
N CYS A 355 -8.58 8.90 15.39
CA CYS A 355 -8.03 8.31 14.16
C CYS A 355 -9.13 7.86 13.17
N PRO A 356 -9.07 8.22 11.86
CA PRO A 356 -7.94 8.77 11.10
C PRO A 356 -7.87 10.31 11.04
N GLY A 357 -8.55 11.02 11.93
CA GLY A 357 -8.67 12.48 11.92
C GLY A 357 -9.89 12.97 11.14
N ASN A 358 -10.38 14.17 11.47
CA ASN A 358 -11.68 14.67 11.00
C ASN A 358 -11.72 14.89 9.48
N ALA A 359 -10.66 15.44 8.90
CA ALA A 359 -10.58 15.69 7.46
C ALA A 359 -10.51 14.39 6.66
N ALA A 360 -9.80 13.37 7.14
CA ALA A 360 -9.80 12.05 6.51
C ALA A 360 -11.12 11.31 6.69
N TYR A 361 -11.74 11.38 7.87
CA TYR A 361 -13.02 10.74 8.15
C TYR A 361 -14.14 11.22 7.20
N ALA A 362 -14.13 12.51 6.85
CA ALA A 362 -15.06 13.09 5.89
C ALA A 362 -14.93 12.51 4.46
N LEU A 363 -13.82 11.85 4.14
CA LEU A 363 -13.53 11.28 2.81
C LEU A 363 -13.74 9.75 2.75
N MET A 364 -14.32 9.14 3.79
CA MET A 364 -14.50 7.69 3.83
C MET A 364 -15.44 7.16 2.73
N ASP A 365 -16.44 7.94 2.31
CA ASP A 365 -17.30 7.56 1.19
C ASP A 365 -16.53 7.57 -0.14
N GLU A 366 -15.61 8.53 -0.34
CA GLU A 366 -14.74 8.56 -1.51
C GLU A 366 -13.81 7.33 -1.55
N ILE A 367 -13.23 6.94 -0.41
CA ILE A 367 -12.41 5.72 -0.30
C ILE A 367 -13.23 4.48 -0.68
N ARG A 368 -14.46 4.36 -0.15
CA ARG A 368 -15.37 3.23 -0.47
C ARG A 368 -15.74 3.20 -1.94
N ASP A 369 -16.03 4.36 -2.54
CA ASP A 369 -16.36 4.46 -3.96
C ASP A 369 -15.15 4.05 -4.81
N ILE A 370 -13.95 4.55 -4.53
CA ILE A 370 -12.73 4.14 -5.26
C ILE A 370 -12.47 2.63 -5.11
N ALA A 371 -12.65 2.08 -3.91
CA ALA A 371 -12.47 0.65 -3.65
C ALA A 371 -13.48 -0.21 -4.43
N ALA A 372 -14.75 0.20 -4.49
CA ALA A 372 -15.79 -0.51 -5.23
C ALA A 372 -15.54 -0.49 -6.74
N HIS A 373 -14.92 0.57 -7.26
CA HIS A 373 -14.56 0.72 -8.68
C HIS A 373 -13.10 0.26 -8.96
N PHE A 374 -12.50 -0.56 -8.09
CA PHE A 374 -11.11 -1.01 -8.29
C PHE A 374 -10.91 -1.84 -9.58
N ASN A 375 -11.93 -2.60 -9.96
CA ASN A 375 -11.95 -3.37 -11.21
C ASN A 375 -12.41 -2.56 -12.42
N ASP A 376 -12.76 -1.29 -12.22
CA ASP A 376 -13.10 -0.40 -13.33
C ASP A 376 -11.84 0.23 -13.95
N PRO A 377 -11.92 0.61 -15.22
CA PRO A 377 -10.89 1.42 -15.89
C PRO A 377 -10.60 2.68 -15.05
N PRO A 378 -9.34 2.93 -14.65
CA PRO A 378 -9.01 4.18 -14.02
C PRO A 378 -9.35 5.34 -14.96
N GLU A 379 -9.82 6.46 -14.42
CA GLU A 379 -10.04 7.68 -15.22
C GLU A 379 -8.79 8.10 -16.00
N GLU A 380 -7.60 7.90 -15.43
CA GLU A 380 -6.33 8.19 -16.10
C GLU A 380 -6.09 7.28 -17.31
N LEU A 381 -6.60 6.05 -17.30
CA LEU A 381 -6.55 5.16 -18.46
C LEU A 381 -7.42 5.72 -19.58
N ILE A 382 -8.65 6.10 -19.25
CA ILE A 382 -9.60 6.69 -20.20
C ILE A 382 -9.01 8.00 -20.75
N LYS A 383 -8.43 8.83 -19.90
CA LYS A 383 -7.79 10.09 -20.25
C LYS A 383 -6.54 9.91 -21.11
N ALA A 384 -5.73 8.88 -20.85
CA ALA A 384 -4.57 8.55 -21.68
C ALA A 384 -4.96 8.13 -23.09
N LEU A 385 -6.18 7.61 -23.29
CA LEU A 385 -6.72 7.26 -24.59
C LEU A 385 -7.37 8.46 -25.32
N GLN A 386 -7.77 9.51 -24.61
CA GLN A 386 -8.48 10.65 -25.19
C GLN A 386 -7.69 11.31 -26.33
N GLY A 387 -8.39 11.54 -27.45
CA GLY A 387 -7.81 12.15 -28.66
C GLY A 387 -7.16 11.15 -29.63
N GLY A 388 -7.08 9.87 -29.29
CA GLY A 388 -6.66 8.80 -30.22
C GLY A 388 -7.82 8.27 -31.07
N VAL A 389 -7.52 7.77 -32.27
CA VAL A 389 -8.54 7.21 -33.19
C VAL A 389 -9.27 6.01 -32.58
N ILE A 390 -8.55 5.19 -31.81
CA ILE A 390 -9.15 4.06 -31.09
C ILE A 390 -10.18 4.55 -30.06
N TYR A 391 -9.87 5.60 -29.32
CA TYR A 391 -10.79 6.19 -28.34
C TYR A 391 -12.04 6.78 -29.00
N GLU A 392 -11.87 7.54 -30.08
CA GLU A 392 -13.00 8.11 -30.84
C GLU A 392 -13.92 7.00 -31.36
N ARG A 393 -13.34 5.91 -31.88
CA ARG A 393 -14.10 4.75 -32.35
C ARG A 393 -14.83 4.05 -31.20
N TRP A 394 -14.18 3.86 -30.06
CA TRP A 394 -14.79 3.27 -28.87
C TRP A 394 -15.96 4.11 -28.35
N GLN A 395 -15.81 5.44 -28.32
CA GLN A 395 -16.91 6.36 -27.98
C GLN A 395 -18.08 6.22 -28.97
N ALA A 396 -17.81 6.18 -30.27
CA ALA A 396 -18.83 6.01 -31.30
C ALA A 396 -19.57 4.66 -31.21
N LEU A 397 -18.96 3.63 -30.64
CA LEU A 397 -19.58 2.33 -30.37
C LEU A 397 -20.40 2.29 -29.06
N GLY A 398 -20.48 3.40 -28.31
CA GLY A 398 -21.22 3.49 -27.05
C GLY A 398 -20.35 3.43 -25.78
N ALA A 399 -19.03 3.60 -25.91
CA ALA A 399 -18.08 3.65 -24.80
C ALA A 399 -18.21 2.46 -23.83
N MET A 400 -18.42 2.71 -22.53
CA MET A 400 -18.58 1.66 -21.51
C MET A 400 -19.74 0.70 -21.80
N ASN A 401 -20.76 1.15 -22.54
CA ASN A 401 -21.91 0.34 -22.92
C ASN A 401 -21.72 -0.38 -24.27
N SER A 402 -20.55 -0.23 -24.89
CA SER A 402 -20.23 -0.89 -26.16
C SER A 402 -20.00 -2.39 -26.00
N LEU A 403 -19.90 -3.06 -27.14
CA LEU A 403 -19.52 -4.47 -27.27
C LEU A 403 -18.17 -4.79 -26.61
N LEU A 404 -17.26 -3.80 -26.56
CA LEU A 404 -15.92 -3.91 -25.98
C LEU A 404 -15.92 -3.70 -24.45
N GLY A 405 -16.87 -2.93 -23.93
CA GLY A 405 -16.91 -2.52 -22.52
C GLY A 405 -15.81 -1.52 -22.17
N ALA A 406 -15.25 -1.64 -20.97
CA ALA A 406 -14.24 -0.73 -20.44
C ALA A 406 -12.83 -0.98 -21.03
N PRO A 407 -12.00 0.05 -21.26
CA PRO A 407 -10.60 -0.12 -21.64
C PRO A 407 -9.81 -0.78 -20.50
N THR A 408 -8.93 -1.70 -20.85
CA THR A 408 -8.07 -2.40 -19.89
C THR A 408 -6.61 -2.05 -20.07
N SER A 409 -6.19 -1.43 -21.17
CA SER A 409 -4.79 -1.00 -21.42
C SER A 409 -4.69 0.41 -22.03
N PRO A 410 -3.52 1.06 -21.92
CA PRO A 410 -3.20 2.21 -22.76
C PRO A 410 -3.05 1.76 -24.22
N GLU A 411 -3.01 2.73 -25.14
CA GLU A 411 -2.70 2.47 -26.54
C GLU A 411 -1.23 2.01 -26.68
N SER A 412 -1.03 0.88 -27.34
CA SER A 412 0.28 0.22 -27.49
C SER A 412 0.57 -0.13 -28.95
N GLU A 413 1.84 -0.41 -29.27
CA GLU A 413 2.29 -0.80 -30.61
C GLU A 413 1.89 -2.24 -30.96
N ALA A 414 1.29 -2.42 -32.15
CA ALA A 414 1.03 -3.73 -32.77
C ALA A 414 1.98 -3.94 -33.97
N ALA A 415 1.75 -4.97 -34.79
CA ALA A 415 2.58 -5.24 -35.96
C ALA A 415 2.61 -4.06 -36.96
N GLY A 416 3.81 -3.71 -37.42
CA GLY A 416 4.01 -2.61 -38.37
C GLY A 416 3.73 -1.24 -37.72
N ALA A 417 2.92 -0.42 -38.39
CA ALA A 417 2.51 0.89 -37.89
C ALA A 417 1.21 0.84 -37.06
N ALA A 418 0.68 -0.37 -36.80
CA ALA A 418 -0.59 -0.53 -36.11
C ALA A 418 -0.47 -0.22 -34.61
N ARG A 419 -1.61 0.15 -34.03
CA ARG A 419 -1.79 0.40 -32.61
C ARG A 419 -2.96 -0.43 -32.10
N TYR A 420 -2.98 -0.76 -30.81
CA TYR A 420 -4.11 -1.47 -30.22
C TYR A 420 -4.39 -1.01 -28.79
N VAL A 421 -5.64 -1.25 -28.37
CA VAL A 421 -6.10 -1.12 -26.98
C VAL A 421 -6.92 -2.36 -26.65
N THR A 422 -6.68 -2.93 -25.47
CA THR A 422 -7.51 -4.02 -24.92
C THR A 422 -8.67 -3.44 -24.13
N PHE A 423 -9.78 -4.17 -24.13
CA PHE A 423 -10.99 -3.87 -23.40
C PHE A 423 -11.51 -5.12 -22.70
N THR A 424 -12.40 -4.94 -21.72
CA THR A 424 -12.97 -6.04 -20.93
C THR A 424 -13.61 -7.18 -21.73
N LYS A 425 -14.02 -6.95 -22.98
CA LYS A 425 -14.73 -7.92 -23.84
C LYS A 425 -14.09 -8.11 -25.23
N GLY A 426 -12.85 -7.65 -25.42
CA GLY A 426 -12.14 -7.76 -26.70
C GLY A 426 -11.04 -6.72 -26.87
N ALA A 427 -10.64 -6.46 -28.10
CA ALA A 427 -9.64 -5.45 -28.41
C ALA A 427 -10.07 -4.56 -29.59
N MET A 428 -9.51 -3.37 -29.68
CA MET A 428 -9.58 -2.52 -30.87
C MET A 428 -8.19 -2.36 -31.45
N TYR A 429 -8.05 -2.68 -32.73
CA TYR A 429 -6.82 -2.46 -33.49
C TYR A 429 -7.02 -1.35 -34.50
N TRP A 430 -6.01 -0.50 -34.65
CA TRP A 430 -5.98 0.57 -35.65
C TRP A 430 -4.75 0.45 -36.52
N SER A 431 -4.90 0.65 -37.83
CA SER A 431 -3.79 0.92 -38.74
C SER A 431 -4.16 2.02 -39.74
N PRO A 432 -3.17 2.68 -40.39
CA PRO A 432 -3.45 3.64 -41.45
C PRO A 432 -4.32 3.08 -42.60
N GLU A 433 -4.19 1.79 -42.90
CA GLU A 433 -4.87 1.11 -44.00
C GLU A 433 -6.30 0.66 -43.64
N THR A 434 -6.52 0.29 -42.38
CA THR A 434 -7.75 -0.41 -41.95
C THR A 434 -8.66 0.44 -41.06
N GLY A 435 -8.14 1.53 -40.48
CA GLY A 435 -8.83 2.28 -39.44
C GLY A 435 -9.00 1.46 -38.15
N ALA A 436 -9.79 1.99 -37.20
CA ALA A 436 -10.01 1.32 -35.92
C ALA A 436 -11.11 0.25 -36.03
N GLN A 437 -10.75 -1.02 -35.86
CA GLN A 437 -11.63 -2.17 -35.98
C GLN A 437 -11.71 -2.95 -34.64
N PRO A 438 -12.92 -3.19 -34.11
CA PRO A 438 -13.12 -3.98 -32.90
C PRO A 438 -13.06 -5.49 -33.23
N VAL A 439 -12.48 -6.29 -32.34
CA VAL A 439 -12.49 -7.75 -32.40
C VAL A 439 -12.97 -8.26 -31.04
N THR A 440 -14.06 -9.03 -31.01
CA THR A 440 -14.75 -9.42 -29.77
C THR A 440 -15.12 -10.91 -29.74
N GLY A 441 -15.45 -11.39 -28.53
CA GLY A 441 -16.05 -12.72 -28.31
C GLY A 441 -15.26 -13.89 -28.92
N ALA A 442 -15.98 -14.89 -29.43
CA ALA A 442 -15.39 -16.11 -29.97
C ALA A 442 -14.46 -15.88 -31.17
N ILE A 443 -14.66 -14.80 -31.93
CA ILE A 443 -13.76 -14.43 -33.03
C ILE A 443 -12.43 -13.92 -32.48
N TYR A 444 -12.46 -13.10 -31.42
CA TYR A 444 -11.25 -12.65 -30.73
C TYR A 444 -10.47 -13.82 -30.12
N ASP A 445 -11.14 -14.75 -29.45
CA ASP A 445 -10.51 -15.94 -28.87
C ASP A 445 -9.89 -16.87 -29.93
N ALA A 446 -10.57 -17.04 -31.07
CA ALA A 446 -10.04 -17.78 -32.20
C ALA A 446 -8.83 -17.09 -32.82
N TRP A 447 -8.90 -15.77 -33.06
CA TRP A 447 -7.78 -15.00 -33.60
C TRP A 447 -6.58 -14.98 -32.66
N ALA A 448 -6.82 -14.91 -31.35
CA ALA A 448 -5.80 -15.06 -30.31
C ALA A 448 -5.06 -16.40 -30.41
N SER A 449 -5.80 -17.50 -30.59
CA SER A 449 -5.21 -18.84 -30.77
C SER A 449 -4.35 -18.96 -32.04
N LEU A 450 -4.58 -18.07 -33.02
CA LEU A 450 -3.82 -17.95 -34.26
C LEU A 450 -2.68 -16.93 -34.16
N SER A 451 -2.29 -16.48 -32.97
CA SER A 451 -1.23 -15.47 -32.74
C SER A 451 -1.57 -14.05 -33.20
N TYR A 452 -2.85 -13.67 -33.13
CA TYR A 452 -3.32 -12.31 -33.37
C TYR A 452 -2.84 -11.72 -34.71
N GLU A 453 -2.40 -10.47 -34.72
CA GLU A 453 -1.97 -9.76 -35.92
C GLU A 453 -0.67 -10.29 -36.54
N ARG A 454 0.06 -11.13 -35.80
CA ARG A 454 1.26 -11.83 -36.28
C ARG A 454 0.93 -13.20 -36.89
N GLY A 455 -0.34 -13.60 -36.77
CA GLY A 455 -0.89 -14.81 -37.31
C GLY A 455 -1.11 -14.78 -38.82
N PRO A 456 -1.60 -15.89 -39.39
CA PRO A 456 -1.87 -16.01 -40.83
C PRO A 456 -2.90 -14.99 -41.35
N LEU A 457 -3.79 -14.48 -40.49
CA LEU A 457 -4.85 -13.55 -40.88
C LEU A 457 -4.41 -12.08 -40.96
N GLY A 458 -3.39 -11.68 -40.22
CA GLY A 458 -3.01 -10.28 -40.06
C GLY A 458 -4.03 -9.46 -39.26
N LEU A 459 -4.08 -8.14 -39.52
CA LEU A 459 -4.95 -7.20 -38.82
C LEU A 459 -6.42 -7.31 -39.26
N PRO A 460 -7.40 -6.99 -38.39
CA PRO A 460 -8.80 -6.88 -38.77
C PRO A 460 -9.01 -5.72 -39.77
N THR A 461 -9.82 -5.95 -40.79
CA THR A 461 -10.17 -4.96 -41.82
C THR A 461 -11.64 -4.52 -41.74
N SER A 462 -12.43 -5.17 -40.89
CA SER A 462 -13.81 -4.79 -40.60
C SER A 462 -14.16 -5.07 -39.13
N ALA A 463 -15.24 -4.46 -38.66
CA ALA A 463 -15.97 -4.95 -37.50
C ALA A 463 -16.69 -6.28 -37.84
N GLU A 464 -17.27 -6.92 -36.83
CA GLU A 464 -18.13 -8.08 -37.03
C GLU A 464 -19.33 -7.75 -37.93
N ILE A 465 -19.51 -8.56 -38.97
CA ILE A 465 -20.66 -8.55 -39.89
C ILE A 465 -21.67 -9.55 -39.34
N GLN A 466 -22.81 -9.04 -38.90
CA GLN A 466 -23.87 -9.84 -38.30
C GLN A 466 -24.74 -10.46 -39.41
N GLU A 467 -24.68 -11.78 -39.56
CA GLU A 467 -25.57 -12.55 -40.44
C GLU A 467 -26.54 -13.43 -39.62
N PRO A 468 -27.65 -13.91 -40.21
CA PRO A 468 -28.66 -14.66 -39.47
C PRO A 468 -28.15 -15.93 -38.78
N LEU A 469 -27.24 -16.67 -39.42
CA LEU A 469 -26.72 -17.95 -38.91
C LEU A 469 -25.26 -17.89 -38.44
N ARG A 470 -24.52 -16.83 -38.82
CA ARG A 470 -23.11 -16.68 -38.49
C ARG A 470 -22.73 -15.22 -38.22
N ILE A 471 -21.58 -15.03 -37.62
CA ILE A 471 -20.91 -13.74 -37.48
C ILE A 471 -19.60 -13.86 -38.25
N THR A 472 -19.34 -12.91 -39.15
CA THR A 472 -18.18 -12.92 -40.03
C THR A 472 -17.30 -11.71 -39.75
N GLN A 473 -15.98 -11.88 -39.70
CA GLN A 473 -15.06 -10.76 -39.59
C GLN A 473 -13.91 -10.91 -40.61
N ASN A 474 -13.65 -9.82 -41.32
CA ASN A 474 -12.58 -9.78 -42.33
C ASN A 474 -11.26 -9.36 -41.69
N PHE A 475 -10.19 -9.99 -42.16
CA PHE A 475 -8.80 -9.70 -41.82
C PHE A 475 -8.00 -9.46 -43.11
N GLN A 476 -6.77 -8.99 -43.01
CA GLN A 476 -5.93 -8.65 -44.17
C GLN A 476 -5.72 -9.83 -45.14
N HIS A 477 -5.65 -11.05 -44.61
CA HIS A 477 -5.30 -12.25 -45.37
C HIS A 477 -6.36 -13.35 -45.31
N GLY A 478 -7.53 -13.08 -44.73
CA GLY A 478 -8.57 -14.08 -44.62
C GLY A 478 -9.78 -13.61 -43.82
N VAL A 479 -10.59 -14.57 -43.39
CA VAL A 479 -11.88 -14.33 -42.72
C VAL A 479 -12.05 -15.31 -41.58
N LEU A 480 -12.58 -14.86 -40.44
CA LEU A 480 -13.13 -15.73 -39.41
C LEU A 480 -14.65 -15.73 -39.46
N ASN A 481 -15.24 -16.92 -39.37
CA ASN A 481 -16.69 -17.12 -39.29
C ASN A 481 -17.04 -17.86 -38.00
N PHE A 482 -17.90 -17.27 -37.18
CA PHE A 482 -18.49 -17.89 -36.00
C PHE A 482 -19.92 -18.35 -36.33
N GLU A 483 -20.18 -19.65 -36.23
CA GLU A 483 -21.49 -20.26 -36.49
C GLU A 483 -22.36 -20.21 -35.22
N ARG A 484 -23.50 -19.50 -35.28
CA ARG A 484 -24.33 -19.23 -34.09
C ARG A 484 -24.95 -20.50 -33.50
N LEU A 485 -25.25 -21.49 -34.34
CA LEU A 485 -25.93 -22.72 -33.91
C LEU A 485 -24.99 -23.71 -33.21
N THR A 486 -23.73 -23.77 -33.63
CA THR A 486 -22.76 -24.75 -33.14
C THR A 486 -21.74 -24.15 -32.19
N GLY A 487 -21.54 -22.83 -32.23
CA GLY A 487 -20.46 -22.15 -31.53
C GLY A 487 -19.09 -22.32 -32.19
N ASN A 488 -19.02 -22.97 -33.35
CA ASN A 488 -17.76 -23.24 -34.03
C ASN A 488 -17.22 -21.99 -34.71
N VAL A 489 -15.90 -21.81 -34.66
CA VAL A 489 -15.19 -20.80 -35.43
C VAL A 489 -14.41 -21.48 -36.55
N THR A 490 -14.49 -20.95 -37.77
CA THR A 490 -13.70 -21.40 -38.92
C THR A 490 -12.91 -20.24 -39.50
N GLU A 491 -11.67 -20.52 -39.86
CA GLU A 491 -10.81 -19.63 -40.62
C GLU A 491 -10.91 -19.95 -42.12
N VAL A 492 -10.94 -18.91 -42.94
CA VAL A 492 -10.87 -19.01 -44.41
C VAL A 492 -9.70 -18.20 -44.91
N VAL A 493 -8.66 -18.86 -45.40
CA VAL A 493 -7.46 -18.27 -46.03
C VAL A 493 -7.29 -18.90 -47.41
N ASP A 494 -7.12 -18.08 -48.44
CA ASP A 494 -6.99 -18.51 -49.84
C ASP A 494 -8.08 -19.49 -50.31
N GLY A 495 -9.29 -19.37 -49.77
CA GLY A 495 -10.44 -20.23 -50.07
C GLY A 495 -10.45 -21.58 -49.35
N ILE A 496 -9.45 -21.87 -48.50
CA ILE A 496 -9.38 -23.08 -47.68
C ILE A 496 -10.06 -22.79 -46.34
N THR A 497 -11.07 -23.58 -45.98
CA THR A 497 -11.79 -23.46 -44.70
C THR A 497 -11.22 -24.45 -43.68
N THR A 498 -10.77 -23.94 -42.54
CA THR A 498 -10.18 -24.75 -41.44
C THR A 498 -10.92 -24.45 -40.14
N PRO A 499 -11.38 -25.46 -39.38
CA PRO A 499 -11.90 -25.26 -38.03
C PRO A 499 -10.83 -24.71 -37.09
N VAL A 500 -11.15 -23.66 -36.33
CA VAL A 500 -10.30 -23.11 -35.28
C VAL A 500 -10.84 -23.60 -33.94
N THR A 501 -9.95 -24.17 -33.11
CA THR A 501 -10.32 -24.53 -31.75
C THR A 501 -9.98 -23.34 -30.85
N PRO A 502 -10.96 -22.63 -30.27
CA PRO A 502 -10.67 -21.51 -29.38
C PRO A 502 -9.86 -21.99 -28.18
N LEU A 503 -8.99 -21.12 -27.65
CA LEU A 503 -8.41 -21.35 -26.34
C LEU A 503 -9.56 -21.47 -25.33
N SER A 504 -9.61 -22.58 -24.58
CA SER A 504 -10.55 -22.69 -23.46
C SER A 504 -10.25 -21.57 -22.48
N ALA A 505 -11.27 -20.82 -22.06
CA ALA A 505 -11.12 -19.75 -21.08
C ALA A 505 -10.35 -20.28 -19.85
N PRO A 506 -9.18 -19.72 -19.49
CA PRO A 506 -8.48 -20.14 -18.29
C PRO A 506 -9.33 -19.76 -17.07
N GLY A 507 -9.74 -20.77 -16.32
CA GLY A 507 -10.31 -20.58 -14.98
C GLY A 507 -9.21 -20.13 -14.02
N GLY A 508 -9.06 -18.82 -13.85
CA GLY A 508 -8.16 -18.20 -12.86
C GLY A 508 -7.33 -17.04 -13.42
N PRO A 509 -6.79 -16.16 -12.56
CA PRO A 509 -6.01 -15.01 -13.00
C PRO A 509 -4.66 -15.48 -13.55
N THR A 510 -4.57 -15.65 -14.86
CA THR A 510 -3.30 -15.85 -15.57
C THR A 510 -2.86 -14.53 -16.18
N VAL A 511 -1.61 -14.15 -15.90
CA VAL A 511 -0.87 -13.07 -16.56
C VAL A 511 -1.03 -13.20 -18.08
N PRO A 512 -1.45 -12.15 -18.82
CA PRO A 512 -1.54 -12.22 -20.28
C PRO A 512 -0.18 -12.56 -20.89
N ALA A 513 -0.15 -13.51 -21.83
CA ALA A 513 1.05 -13.91 -22.56
C ALA A 513 1.50 -12.86 -23.62
N GLU A 514 1.28 -11.58 -23.35
CA GLU A 514 1.40 -10.49 -24.33
C GLU A 514 2.75 -9.76 -24.27
N HIS A 515 3.69 -10.22 -23.43
CA HIS A 515 5.02 -9.64 -23.31
C HIS A 515 6.10 -10.57 -23.86
N PHE A 516 6.34 -10.54 -25.19
CA PHE A 516 7.70 -10.65 -25.74
C PHE A 516 7.77 -9.93 -27.10
N SER A 517 8.24 -8.69 -27.05
CA SER A 517 9.04 -8.12 -28.14
C SER A 517 10.46 -8.01 -27.57
N LEU A 518 11.39 -8.84 -28.06
CA LEU A 518 12.82 -8.53 -27.89
C LEU A 518 13.14 -7.31 -28.78
N PRO A 519 14.07 -6.43 -28.37
CA PRO A 519 14.47 -5.28 -29.17
C PRO A 519 14.96 -5.73 -30.56
N THR A 520 14.35 -5.23 -31.62
CA THR A 520 14.94 -5.31 -32.96
C THR A 520 16.15 -4.38 -32.99
N HIS A 521 17.36 -4.93 -33.00
CA HIS A 521 18.54 -4.16 -33.36
C HIS A 521 18.38 -3.63 -34.80
N PRO A 522 18.66 -2.35 -35.08
CA PRO A 522 18.71 -1.85 -36.44
C PRO A 522 19.85 -2.55 -37.20
N ALA A 523 19.58 -2.94 -38.44
CA ALA A 523 20.60 -3.43 -39.35
C ALA A 523 21.56 -2.29 -39.71
N ASN A 524 22.86 -2.52 -39.52
CA ASN A 524 23.93 -1.79 -40.21
C ASN A 524 24.21 -2.44 -41.55
#